data_AF-A0A6N3X411-F1
#
_entry.id   AF-A0A6N3X411-F1
#
_cell.length_a   1.000
_cell.length_b   1.000
_cell.length_c   1.000
_cell.angle_alpha   90.00
_cell.angle_beta   90.00
_cell.angle_gamma   90.00
#
_symmetry.space_group_name_H-M   'P 1'
#
loop_
_entity.id
_entity.type
_entity.pdbx_description
1 polymer ?
#
loop_
_entity_poly.entity_id
_entity_poly.type
_entity_poly.pdbx_seq_one_letter_code
_entity_poly.pdbx_strand_id
1 'polypeptide(L)' 'MAMYPHQPLKSTPRRSFHIDYIDPLGGPGTLLMEGLSVGGTLKDAEHRFPELTITRVYLQAKDLERVDSWCSVPETTYK' A
#
# COMPACT_ATOMS: atom_id res chain seq x y z
N MET A 1 -5.88 3.09 -41.24
CA MET A 1 -5.66 3.83 -39.99
C MET A 1 -6.06 2.90 -38.85
N ALA A 2 -5.09 2.22 -38.24
CA ALA A 2 -5.36 1.25 -37.18
C ALA A 2 -5.53 2.02 -35.86
N MET A 3 -6.75 2.04 -35.32
CA MET A 3 -6.99 2.54 -33.97
C MET A 3 -6.53 1.45 -33.00
N TYR A 4 -5.38 1.65 -32.38
CA TYR A 4 -4.99 0.83 -31.24
C TYR A 4 -5.99 1.13 -30.12
N PRO A 5 -6.74 0.12 -29.62
CA PRO A 5 -7.59 0.35 -28.47
C PRO A 5 -6.69 0.79 -27.32
N HIS A 6 -6.95 1.96 -26.75
CA HIS A 6 -6.37 2.37 -25.48
C HIS A 6 -6.78 1.31 -24.45
N GLN A 7 -5.89 0.35 -24.19
CA GLN A 7 -6.05 -0.52 -23.04
C GLN A 7 -6.14 0.42 -21.83
N PRO A 8 -7.22 0.38 -21.04
CA PRO A 8 -7.19 1.07 -19.76
C PRO A 8 -5.99 0.48 -19.02
N LEU A 9 -5.02 1.34 -18.68
CA LEU A 9 -3.94 0.98 -17.76
C LEU A 9 -4.62 0.27 -16.61
N LYS A 10 -4.40 -1.04 -16.48
CA LYS A 10 -4.92 -1.85 -15.38
C LYS A 10 -4.61 -1.07 -14.11
N SER A 11 -5.64 -0.45 -13.52
CA SER A 11 -5.46 0.45 -12.40
C SER A 11 -4.77 -0.35 -11.32
N THR A 12 -3.52 -0.02 -11.02
CA THR A 12 -2.73 -0.73 -10.02
C THR A 12 -3.56 -0.71 -8.73
N PRO A 13 -3.93 -1.88 -8.17
CA PRO A 13 -4.88 -1.91 -7.07
C PRO A 13 -4.28 -1.16 -5.89
N ARG A 14 -4.93 -0.06 -5.51
CA ARG A 14 -4.65 0.66 -4.28
C ARG A 14 -5.04 -0.23 -3.10
N ARG A 15 -4.21 -0.18 -2.06
CA ARG A 15 -4.39 -0.92 -0.81
C ARG A 15 -4.41 0.07 0.33
N SER A 16 -5.08 -0.31 1.42
CA SER A 16 -5.17 0.47 2.64
C SER A 16 -3.97 0.18 3.54
N PHE A 17 -3.34 1.25 4.02
CA PHE A 17 -2.20 1.22 4.94
C PHE A 17 -2.58 1.92 6.23
N HIS A 18 -2.17 1.33 7.36
CA HIS A 18 -2.14 2.02 8.64
C HIS A 18 -0.81 2.75 8.77
N ILE A 19 -0.90 3.96 9.29
CA ILE A 19 0.25 4.84 9.51
C ILE A 19 0.19 5.28 10.96
N ASP A 20 1.17 4.84 11.75
CA ASP A 20 1.33 5.30 13.12
C ASP A 20 2.20 6.55 13.10
N TYR A 21 1.79 7.56 13.85
CA TYR A 21 2.46 8.85 13.92
C TYR A 21 2.48 9.39 15.35
N ILE A 22 3.32 10.40 15.57
CA ILE A 22 3.32 11.23 16.77
C ILE A 22 2.94 12.64 16.34
N ASP A 23 1.94 13.21 16.99
CA ASP A 23 1.49 14.59 16.75
C ASP A 23 2.50 15.61 17.31
N PRO A 24 2.38 16.91 16.97
CA PRO A 24 3.29 17.95 17.46
C PRO A 24 3.29 18.12 18.99
N LEU A 25 2.26 17.64 19.68
CA LEU A 25 2.12 17.68 21.13
C LEU A 25 2.71 16.42 21.81
N GLY A 26 3.26 15.48 21.03
CA GLY A 26 3.80 14.22 21.50
C GLY A 26 2.78 13.10 21.66
N GLY A 27 1.53 13.31 21.24
CA GLY A 27 0.46 12.33 21.27
C GLY A 27 0.62 11.28 20.17
N PRO A 28 0.60 9.97 20.48
CA PRO A 28 0.58 8.94 19.47
C PRO A 28 -0.80 8.89 18.78
N GLY A 29 -0.81 8.67 17.47
CA GLY A 29 -2.02 8.48 16.69
C GLY A 29 -1.81 7.48 15.55
N THR A 30 -2.92 7.05 14.97
CA THR A 30 -2.92 6.18 13.79
C THR A 30 -3.91 6.72 12.77
N LEU A 31 -3.51 6.76 11.51
CA LEU A 31 -4.34 7.16 10.38
C LEU A 31 -4.35 6.09 9.29
N LEU A 32 -5.41 6.08 8.48
CA LEU A 32 -5.59 5.16 7.36
C LEU A 32 -5.39 5.91 6.05
N MET A 33 -4.56 5.36 5.16
CA MET A 33 -4.31 5.92 3.84
C MET A 33 -4.30 4.84 2.76
N GLU A 34 -4.90 5.16 1.61
CA GLU A 34 -4.74 4.33 0.42
C GLU A 34 -3.45 4.67 -0.32
N GLY A 35 -2.76 3.63 -0.77
CA GLY A 35 -1.55 3.76 -1.56
C GLY A 35 -1.26 2.52 -2.39
N LEU A 36 -0.16 2.56 -3.13
CA LEU A 36 0.26 1.44 -3.99
C LEU A 36 1.32 0.55 -3.33
N SER A 37 2.10 1.11 -2.42
CA SER A 37 3.20 0.43 -1.72
C SER A 37 3.47 1.12 -0.39
N VAL A 38 4.13 0.43 0.54
CA VAL A 38 4.52 1.01 1.84
C VAL A 38 5.40 2.26 1.63
N GLY A 39 6.45 2.16 0.80
CA GLY A 39 7.37 3.27 0.58
C GLY A 39 6.76 4.46 -0.15
N GLY A 40 5.84 4.22 -1.09
CA GLY A 40 5.10 5.30 -1.75
C GLY A 40 4.15 5.99 -0.76
N THR A 41 3.45 5.20 0.05
CA THR A 41 2.49 5.70 1.04
C THR A 41 3.18 6.48 2.16
N LEU A 42 4.38 6.06 2.58
CA LEU A 42 5.19 6.80 3.55
C LEU A 42 5.53 8.20 3.03
N LYS A 43 6.11 8.31 1.83
CA LYS A 43 6.47 9.60 1.24
C LYS A 43 5.26 10.52 1.06
N ASP A 44 4.13 9.93 0.68
CA ASP A 44 2.89 10.66 0.47
C ASP A 44 2.29 11.12 1.82
N ALA A 45 2.43 10.34 2.89
CA ALA A 45 2.05 10.72 4.25
C ALA A 45 2.94 11.85 4.79
N GLU A 46 4.27 11.74 4.64
CA GLU A 46 5.22 12.79 5.03
C GLU A 46 4.98 14.10 4.28
N HIS A 47 4.59 14.03 3.00
CA HIS A 47 4.28 15.21 2.21
C HIS A 47 2.94 15.86 2.59
N ARG A 48 1.91 15.05 2.88
CA ARG A 48 0.56 15.53 3.21
C ARG A 48 0.41 16.01 4.65
N PHE A 49 1.15 15.39 5.58
CA PHE A 49 1.09 15.67 7.01
C PHE A 49 2.49 16.02 7.55
N PRO A 50 3.09 17.13 7.10
CA PRO A 50 4.44 17.52 7.51
C PRO A 50 4.58 17.80 9.01
N GLU A 51 3.47 18.10 9.69
CA GLU A 51 3.41 18.30 11.14
C GLU A 51 3.46 16.99 11.93
N LEU A 52 3.18 15.85 11.31
CA LEU A 52 3.17 14.55 11.98
C LEU A 52 4.52 13.86 11.82
N THR A 53 5.06 13.32 12.92
CA THR A 53 6.23 12.45 12.86
C THR A 53 5.77 11.03 12.57
N ILE A 54 5.89 10.58 11.33
CA ILE A 54 5.53 9.22 10.93
C ILE A 54 6.51 8.22 11.55
N THR A 55 6.00 7.22 12.26
CA THR A 55 6.81 6.22 12.95
C THR A 55 6.76 4.85 12.28
N ARG A 56 5.61 4.47 11.73
CA ARG A 56 5.40 3.17 11.07
C ARG A 56 4.37 3.28 9.95
N VAL A 57 4.57 2.47 8.91
CA VAL A 57 3.60 2.30 7.83
C VAL A 57 3.50 0.81 7.52
N TYR A 58 2.30 0.25 7.54
CA TYR A 58 2.07 -1.17 7.28
C TYR A 58 0.73 -1.41 6.60
N LEU A 59 0.70 -2.46 5.78
CA LEU A 59 -0.49 -2.85 5.03
C LEU A 59 -1.59 -3.32 6.01
N GLN A 60 -2.83 -2.90 5.79
CA GLN A 60 -3.96 -3.38 6.58
C GLN A 60 -4.14 -4.90 6.36
N ALA A 61 -4.35 -5.65 7.44
CA ALA A 61 -4.47 -7.11 7.38
C ALA A 61 -5.58 -7.61 6.44
N LYS A 62 -6.65 -6.83 6.23
CA LYS A 62 -7.73 -7.16 5.28
C LYS A 62 -7.27 -7.14 3.81
N ASP A 63 -6.21 -6.39 3.49
CA ASP A 63 -5.58 -6.42 2.17
C ASP A 63 -4.54 -7.56 2.03
N LEU A 64 -4.21 -8.26 3.12
CA LEU A 64 -3.33 -9.42 3.09
C LEU A 64 -4.04 -10.64 2.48
N GLU A 65 -5.33 -10.86 2.79
CA GLU A 65 -6.14 -11.98 2.27
C GLU A 65 -6.26 -12.00 0.74
N ARG A 66 -5.96 -10.87 0.08
CA ARG A 66 -6.02 -10.75 -1.38
C ARG A 66 -4.70 -11.10 -2.08
N VAL A 67 -3.63 -11.38 -1.34
CA VAL A 67 -2.33 -11.79 -1.89
C VAL A 67 -2.21 -13.33 -1.99
N ASP A 68 -3.10 -14.09 -1.37
CA ASP A 68 -3.11 -15.56 -1.46
C ASP A 68 -3.69 -16.11 -2.78
N SER A 69 -4.23 -15.26 -3.66
CA SER A 69 -4.74 -15.70 -4.97
C SER A 69 -3.74 -15.61 -6.12
N TRP A 70 -2.45 -15.31 -5.87
CA TRP A 70 -1.45 -15.14 -6.92
C TRP A 70 -0.15 -15.91 -6.65
N CYS A 71 -0.28 -17.23 -6.62
CA CYS A 71 0.57 -18.17 -7.36
C CYS A 71 0.22 -19.57 -6.89
N SER A 72 -0.45 -20.35 -7.75
CA SER A 72 -0.23 -21.80 -7.75
C SER A 72 1.25 -22.01 -8.06
N VAL A 73 2.08 -22.09 -7.01
CA VAL A 73 3.43 -22.65 -7.15
C VAL A 73 3.22 -24.09 -7.61
N PRO A 74 3.69 -24.48 -8.81
CA PRO A 74 3.72 -25.89 -9.13
C PRO A 74 4.66 -26.54 -8.12
N GLU A 75 4.12 -27.53 -7.43
CA GLU A 75 4.79 -28.41 -6.49
C GLU A 75 6.05 -28.99 -7.17
N THR A 76 7.22 -28.39 -6.95
CA THR A 76 8.48 -29.02 -7.35
C THR A 76 8.77 -30.14 -6.38
N THR A 77 8.31 -31.33 -6.74
CA THR A 77 8.74 -32.60 -6.16
C THR A 77 10.24 -32.75 -6.37
N TYR A 78 11.04 -32.63 -5.31
CA TYR A 78 12.41 -33.12 -5.32
C TYR A 78 12.34 -34.66 -5.20
N LYS A 79 12.83 -35.36 -6.23
CA LYS A 79 13.15 -36.79 -6.17
C LYS A 79 14.58 -36.98 -5.70
#